data_AF-A0A416CJJ5-F1
#
_entry.id   AF-A0A416CJJ5-F1
#
_cell.length_a   1.000
_cell.length_b   1.000
_cell.length_c   1.000
_cell.angle_alpha   90.00
_cell.angle_beta   90.00
_cell.angle_gamma   90.00
#
_symmetry.space_group_name_H-M   'P 1'
#
loop_
_entity.id
_entity.type
_entity.pdbx_description
1 polymer ?
#
loop_
_entity_poly.entity_id
_entity_poly.type
_entity_poly.pdbx_seq_one_letter_code
_entity_poly.pdbx_strand_id
1 'polypeptide(L)'
;MGSRNTFPKREKKYKKLARKCRFDYIYYDYNFKRSSNYRECCFRYNKPPYRCRYCNKKLQKELVTIDHFIPVDAVKKSKMAQRLLKSNGCDNVNDVKNLVASCSRCNRKKSNLMGLWYIRGKLGACKWYWYITYILRVYFKYCVNLHYGVG
;
A
#
# COMPACT_ATOMS: atom_id res chain seq x y z
N MET A 1 15.19 -23.98 -0.02
CA MET A 1 16.26 -23.62 -0.97
C MET A 1 15.89 -22.32 -1.68
N GLY A 2 16.48 -21.20 -1.30
CA GLY A 2 16.24 -19.91 -1.95
C GLY A 2 16.95 -19.84 -3.28
N SER A 3 16.22 -19.71 -4.39
CA SER A 3 16.81 -19.51 -5.71
C SER A 3 17.66 -18.23 -5.67
N ARG A 4 18.99 -18.37 -5.84
CA ARG A 4 19.89 -17.24 -6.05
C ARG A 4 19.33 -16.40 -7.19
N ASN A 5 19.00 -15.15 -6.90
CA ASN A 5 18.29 -14.25 -7.81
C ASN A 5 19.20 -13.87 -9.00
N THR A 6 19.28 -14.72 -10.02
CA THR A 6 20.10 -14.52 -11.24
C THR A 6 19.51 -13.49 -12.21
N PHE A 7 18.31 -12.98 -11.92
CA PHE A 7 17.54 -12.08 -12.77
C PHE A 7 18.27 -10.76 -13.12
N PRO A 8 18.92 -10.02 -12.19
CA PRO A 8 19.55 -8.73 -12.52
C PRO A 8 20.73 -8.85 -13.48
N LYS A 9 21.49 -9.95 -13.41
CA LYS A 9 22.64 -10.22 -14.30
C LYS A 9 22.17 -10.56 -15.72
N ARG A 10 21.07 -11.33 -15.83
CA ARG A 10 20.48 -11.70 -17.13
C ARG A 10 19.84 -10.50 -17.83
N GLU A 11 19.14 -9.62 -17.10
CA GLU A 11 18.55 -8.40 -17.65
C GLU A 11 19.59 -7.51 -18.36
N LYS A 12 20.72 -7.21 -17.70
CA LYS A 12 21.80 -6.41 -18.30
C LYS A 12 22.36 -7.05 -19.58
N LYS A 13 22.49 -8.39 -19.59
CA LYS A 13 22.96 -9.14 -20.76
C LYS A 13 21.97 -9.02 -21.93
N TYR A 14 20.67 -9.22 -21.69
CA TYR A 14 19.65 -9.12 -22.74
C TYR A 14 19.46 -7.70 -23.26
N LYS A 15 19.51 -6.68 -22.40
CA LYS A 15 19.51 -5.26 -22.82
C LYS A 15 20.70 -4.92 -23.73
N LYS A 16 21.89 -5.46 -23.41
CA LYS A 16 23.09 -5.28 -24.24
C LYS A 16 22.96 -5.98 -25.59
N LEU A 17 22.35 -7.18 -25.61
CA LEU A 17 22.12 -7.95 -26.83
C LEU A 17 21.08 -7.29 -27.74
N ALA A 18 19.94 -6.86 -27.20
CA ALA A 18 18.88 -6.19 -27.97
C ALA A 18 19.39 -4.90 -28.65
N ARG A 19 20.20 -4.11 -27.93
CA ARG A 19 20.90 -2.94 -28.49
C ARG A 19 21.87 -3.30 -29.62
N LYS A 20 22.63 -4.39 -29.47
CA LYS A 20 23.58 -4.86 -30.50
C LYS A 20 22.87 -5.34 -31.76
N CYS A 21 21.74 -6.03 -31.60
CA CYS A 21 20.99 -6.64 -32.69
C CYS A 21 19.89 -5.74 -33.28
N ARG A 22 19.75 -4.49 -32.81
CA ARG A 22 18.72 -3.52 -33.24
C ARG A 22 17.29 -4.09 -33.15
N PHE A 23 17.02 -4.93 -32.16
CA PHE A 23 15.67 -5.40 -31.91
C PHE A 23 14.94 -4.45 -30.96
N ASP A 24 13.70 -4.13 -31.31
CA ASP A 24 12.76 -3.59 -30.34
C ASP A 24 12.39 -4.66 -29.33
N TYR A 25 12.31 -4.27 -28.06
CA TYR A 25 11.95 -5.18 -26.98
C TYR A 25 11.04 -4.49 -25.98
N ILE A 26 10.09 -5.25 -25.44
CA ILE A 26 9.25 -4.83 -24.32
C ILE A 26 9.72 -5.59 -23.09
N TYR A 27 10.18 -4.84 -22.07
CA TYR A 27 10.63 -5.42 -20.81
C TYR A 27 9.51 -5.39 -19.77
N TYR A 28 9.12 -6.56 -19.28
CA TYR A 28 8.14 -6.71 -18.20
C TYR A 28 8.83 -7.11 -16.90
N ASP A 29 8.91 -6.18 -15.95
CA ASP A 29 9.39 -6.49 -14.61
C ASP A 29 8.24 -7.09 -13.77
N TYR A 30 8.32 -8.40 -13.56
CA TYR A 30 7.35 -9.16 -12.77
C TYR A 30 7.20 -8.65 -11.33
N ASN A 31 8.21 -7.98 -10.76
CA ASN A 31 8.12 -7.41 -9.41
C ASN A 31 7.18 -6.21 -9.33
N PHE A 32 6.77 -5.65 -10.48
CA PHE A 32 5.83 -4.53 -10.56
C PHE A 32 4.47 -4.92 -11.12
N LYS A 33 4.28 -6.19 -11.50
CA LYS A 33 2.98 -6.72 -11.95
C LYS A 33 2.20 -7.21 -10.72
N ARG A 34 0.94 -6.79 -10.58
CA ARG A 34 0.06 -7.26 -9.51
C ARG A 34 -0.15 -8.77 -9.66
N SER A 35 0.13 -9.59 -8.64
CA SER A 35 -0.15 -11.03 -8.71
C SER A 35 -1.68 -11.25 -8.81
N SER A 36 -2.14 -12.35 -9.39
CA SER A 36 -3.59 -12.64 -9.45
C SER A 36 -4.21 -12.89 -8.07
N ASN A 37 -3.43 -13.44 -7.14
CA ASN A 37 -3.85 -13.82 -5.78
C ASN A 37 -3.58 -12.76 -4.69
N TYR A 38 -3.08 -11.57 -5.07
CA TYR A 38 -2.63 -10.56 -4.09
C TYR A 38 -3.72 -10.14 -3.09
N ARG A 39 -4.98 -10.08 -3.53
CA ARG A 39 -6.13 -9.72 -2.69
C ARG A 39 -6.36 -10.76 -1.61
N GLU A 40 -6.30 -12.04 -1.98
CA GLU A 40 -6.44 -13.16 -1.05
C GLU A 40 -5.27 -13.22 -0.07
N CYS A 41 -4.04 -13.07 -0.56
CA CYS A 41 -2.85 -12.97 0.29
C CYS A 41 -2.98 -11.84 1.31
N CYS A 42 -3.45 -10.66 0.88
CA CYS A 42 -3.66 -9.53 1.77
C CYS A 42 -4.70 -9.80 2.85
N PHE A 43 -5.80 -10.51 2.53
CA PHE A 43 -6.82 -10.87 3.52
C PHE A 43 -6.38 -11.98 4.46
N ARG A 44 -5.54 -12.93 4.01
CA ARG A 44 -4.95 -13.94 4.89
C ARG A 44 -3.98 -13.31 5.89
N TYR A 45 -3.21 -12.33 5.44
CA TYR A 45 -2.24 -11.62 6.29
C TYR A 45 -2.91 -10.61 7.24
N ASN A 46 -3.83 -9.79 6.74
CA ASN A 46 -4.57 -8.83 7.55
C ASN A 46 -5.90 -9.46 7.99
N LYS A 47 -5.93 -10.06 9.18
CA LYS A 47 -7.17 -10.65 9.73
C LYS A 47 -8.21 -9.57 10.09
N PRO A 48 -9.52 -9.88 10.06
CA PRO A 48 -10.57 -8.97 10.52
C PRO A 48 -10.40 -8.60 12.02
N PRO A 49 -10.99 -7.49 12.48
CA PRO A 49 -11.89 -6.59 11.76
C PRO A 49 -11.15 -5.68 10.76
N TYR A 50 -11.69 -5.54 9.55
CA TYR A 50 -11.08 -4.69 8.53
C TYR A 50 -11.36 -3.22 8.81
N ARG A 51 -10.29 -2.41 8.73
CA ARG A 51 -10.38 -0.95 8.80
C ARG A 51 -9.56 -0.34 7.69
N CYS A 52 -10.04 0.78 7.17
CA CYS A 52 -9.25 1.57 6.24
C CYS A 52 -7.97 2.04 6.95
N ARG A 53 -6.81 1.69 6.38
CA ARG A 53 -5.48 2.07 6.89
C ARG A 53 -5.30 3.57 7.04
N TYR A 54 -6.06 4.38 6.30
CA TYR A 54 -5.90 5.82 6.30
C TYR A 54 -6.95 6.55 7.12
N CYS A 55 -8.20 6.09 7.19
CA CYS A 55 -9.26 6.81 7.92
C CYS A 55 -9.85 6.01 9.09
N ASN A 56 -9.40 4.78 9.31
CA ASN A 56 -9.83 3.89 10.38
C ASN A 56 -11.33 3.55 10.38
N LYS A 57 -12.06 3.93 9.31
CA LYS A 57 -13.45 3.49 9.08
C LYS A 57 -13.47 1.95 9.05
N LYS A 58 -14.37 1.34 9.82
CA LYS A 58 -14.65 -0.10 9.73
C LYS A 58 -15.17 -0.43 8.33
N LEU A 59 -14.68 -1.52 7.75
CA LEU A 59 -15.05 -1.95 6.41
C LEU A 59 -15.56 -3.40 6.47
N GLN A 60 -16.60 -3.68 5.69
CA GLN A 60 -16.92 -5.05 5.31
C GLN A 60 -15.90 -5.51 4.27
N LYS A 61 -15.63 -6.82 4.21
CA LYS A 61 -14.56 -7.40 3.38
C LYS A 61 -14.72 -7.04 1.89
N GLU A 62 -15.96 -6.97 1.43
CA GLU A 62 -16.38 -6.66 0.06
C GLU A 62 -16.04 -5.21 -0.30
N LEU A 63 -16.15 -4.30 0.68
CA LEU A 63 -15.86 -2.87 0.52
C LEU A 63 -14.37 -2.52 0.66
N VAL A 64 -13.53 -3.50 1.00
CA VAL A 64 -12.08 -3.29 1.10
C VAL A 64 -11.47 -3.16 -0.30
N THR A 65 -10.82 -2.03 -0.54
CA THR A 65 -9.86 -1.85 -1.62
C THR A 65 -8.47 -2.18 -1.11
N ILE A 66 -7.72 -3.00 -1.85
CA ILE A 66 -6.32 -3.29 -1.50
C ILE A 66 -5.44 -2.22 -2.13
N ASP A 67 -4.65 -1.55 -1.31
CA ASP A 67 -3.73 -0.49 -1.71
C ASP A 67 -2.28 -0.89 -1.40
N HIS A 68 -1.33 -0.32 -2.14
CA HIS A 68 0.08 -0.37 -1.80
C HIS A 68 0.40 0.78 -0.84
N PHE A 69 0.80 0.44 0.39
CA PHE A 69 1.11 1.42 1.41
C PHE A 69 2.20 2.40 0.93
N ILE A 70 3.28 1.84 0.36
CA ILE A 70 4.27 2.58 -0.43
C ILE A 70 3.95 2.35 -1.91
N PRO A 71 3.54 3.39 -2.67
CA PRO A 71 3.10 3.26 -4.05
C PRO A 71 4.16 2.72 -5.00
N VAL A 72 3.72 1.92 -5.97
CA VAL A 72 4.56 1.34 -7.03
C VAL A 72 5.34 2.40 -7.79
N ASP A 73 4.68 3.46 -8.24
CA ASP A 73 5.35 4.50 -9.04
C ASP A 73 6.38 5.28 -8.23
N ALA A 74 6.17 5.45 -6.92
CA ALA A 74 7.14 6.08 -6.03
C ALA A 74 8.42 5.22 -5.92
N VAL A 75 8.26 3.91 -5.75
CA VAL A 75 9.38 2.95 -5.69
C VAL A 75 10.15 2.92 -7.00
N LYS A 76 9.47 2.98 -8.15
CA LYS A 76 10.11 3.01 -9.48
C LYS A 76 11.00 4.25 -9.67
N LYS A 77 10.57 5.40 -9.15
CA LYS A 77 11.21 6.71 -9.42
C LYS A 77 12.19 7.18 -8.35
N SER A 78 12.05 6.71 -7.10
CA SER A 78 12.78 7.28 -5.96
C SER A 78 13.55 6.24 -5.13
N LYS A 79 14.85 6.47 -4.96
CA LYS A 79 15.70 5.71 -4.02
C LYS A 79 15.21 5.82 -2.58
N MET A 80 14.65 6.96 -2.19
CA MET A 80 14.06 7.13 -0.86
C MET A 80 12.87 6.19 -0.65
N ALA A 81 11.97 6.09 -1.63
CA ALA A 81 10.83 5.17 -1.56
C ALA A 81 11.28 3.70 -1.52
N GLN A 82 12.33 3.35 -2.28
CA GLN A 82 12.94 2.01 -2.21
C GLN A 82 13.52 1.70 -0.83
N ARG A 83 14.22 2.67 -0.21
CA ARG A 83 14.74 2.53 1.16
C ARG A 83 13.61 2.39 2.17
N LEU A 84 12.55 3.20 2.07
CA LEU A 84 11.37 3.08 2.92
C LEU A 84 10.68 1.72 2.78
N LEU A 85 10.58 1.20 1.55
CA LEU A 85 10.02 -0.12 1.31
C LEU A 85 10.81 -1.20 2.06
N LYS A 86 12.14 -1.15 1.97
CA LYS A 86 13.04 -2.06 2.68
C LYS A 86 12.97 -1.90 4.19
N SER A 87 12.92 -0.67 4.71
CA SER A 87 12.79 -0.42 6.16
C SER A 87 11.44 -0.83 6.72
N ASN A 88 10.41 -0.95 5.87
CA ASN A 88 9.13 -1.59 6.21
C ASN A 88 9.17 -3.12 6.12
N GLY A 89 10.36 -3.72 5.95
CA GLY A 89 10.56 -5.16 5.91
C GLY A 89 10.00 -5.84 4.66
N CYS A 90 9.79 -5.08 3.57
CA CYS A 90 9.24 -5.58 2.32
C CYS A 90 10.36 -6.02 1.36
N ASP A 91 10.25 -7.20 0.78
CA ASP A 91 11.23 -7.72 -0.18
C ASP A 91 11.11 -7.06 -1.55
N ASN A 92 9.88 -6.77 -1.96
CA ASN A 92 9.56 -6.05 -3.19
C ASN A 92 8.26 -5.26 -2.99
N VAL A 93 7.80 -4.55 -4.02
CA VAL A 93 6.64 -3.67 -3.89
C VAL A 93 5.31 -4.41 -3.78
N ASN A 94 5.26 -5.65 -4.26
CA ASN A 94 4.09 -6.54 -4.19
C ASN A 94 4.06 -7.38 -2.90
N ASP A 95 5.03 -7.21 -2.00
CA ASP A 95 5.06 -7.91 -0.71
C ASP A 95 3.77 -7.65 0.06
N VAL A 96 3.21 -8.70 0.67
CA VAL A 96 1.96 -8.63 1.43
C VAL A 96 2.03 -7.62 2.58
N LYS A 97 3.23 -7.36 3.12
CA LYS A 97 3.47 -6.32 4.14
C LYS A 97 3.26 -4.91 3.61
N ASN A 98 3.43 -4.70 2.29
CA ASN A 98 3.13 -3.44 1.61
C ASN A 98 1.66 -3.35 1.16
N LEU A 99 0.87 -4.42 1.30
CA LEU A 99 -0.55 -4.43 0.95
C LEU A 99 -1.41 -4.12 2.17
N VAL A 100 -2.26 -3.10 2.04
CA VAL A 100 -3.12 -2.62 3.14
C VAL A 100 -4.57 -2.52 2.72
N ALA A 101 -5.46 -2.77 3.67
CA ALA A 101 -6.89 -2.52 3.51
C ALA A 101 -7.16 -1.00 3.50
N SER A 102 -7.85 -0.51 2.48
CA SER A 102 -8.28 0.88 2.37
C SER A 102 -9.73 0.97 1.90
N CYS A 103 -10.38 2.10 2.15
CA CYS A 103 -11.66 2.40 1.50
C CYS A 103 -11.42 3.07 0.15
N SER A 104 -12.34 2.89 -0.79
CA SER A 104 -12.25 3.46 -2.14
C SER A 104 -11.96 4.97 -2.16
N ARG A 105 -12.59 5.73 -1.24
CA ARG A 105 -12.38 7.17 -1.09
C ARG A 105 -10.93 7.51 -0.74
N CYS A 106 -10.35 6.86 0.26
CA CYS A 106 -8.98 7.13 0.68
C CYS A 106 -7.97 6.60 -0.33
N ASN A 107 -8.23 5.44 -0.93
CA ASN A 107 -7.39 4.88 -1.99
C ASN A 107 -7.25 5.87 -3.16
N ARG A 108 -8.37 6.43 -3.62
CA ARG A 108 -8.39 7.42 -4.71
C ARG A 108 -7.67 8.71 -4.31
N LYS A 109 -7.91 9.24 -3.10
CA LYS A 109 -7.26 10.46 -2.62
C LYS A 109 -5.75 10.29 -2.41
N LYS A 110 -5.31 9.13 -1.92
CA LYS A 110 -3.89 8.82 -1.80
C LYS A 110 -3.26 8.65 -3.17
N SER A 111 -3.86 7.87 -4.06
CA SER A 111 -3.28 7.56 -5.38
C SER A 111 -1.80 7.13 -5.24
N ASN A 112 -0.89 7.83 -5.91
CA ASN A 112 0.56 7.65 -5.84
C ASN A 112 1.27 8.55 -4.82
N LEU A 113 0.52 9.31 -4.01
CA LEU A 113 1.08 10.23 -3.03
C LEU A 113 1.73 9.49 -1.86
N MET A 114 2.87 10.04 -1.45
CA MET A 114 3.60 9.67 -0.24
C MET A 114 3.40 10.77 0.83
N GLY A 115 4.43 11.11 1.62
CA GLY A 115 4.39 12.21 2.59
C GLY A 115 3.42 11.98 3.74
N LEU A 116 2.49 12.91 3.95
CA LEU A 116 1.48 12.81 5.01
C LEU A 116 0.66 11.51 4.95
N TRP A 117 0.43 10.96 3.76
CA TRP A 117 -0.26 9.67 3.60
C TRP A 117 0.52 8.50 4.18
N TYR A 118 1.85 8.53 4.08
CA TYR A 118 2.71 7.50 4.70
C TYR A 118 2.60 7.58 6.24
N ILE A 119 2.74 8.77 6.81
CA ILE A 119 2.60 9.00 8.27
C ILE A 119 1.21 8.55 8.74
N ARG A 120 0.17 8.98 8.01
CA ARG A 120 -1.22 8.64 8.31
C ARG A 120 -1.46 7.13 8.25
N GLY A 121 -0.85 6.42 7.30
CA GLY A 121 -0.94 4.97 7.23
C GLY A 121 -0.11 4.22 8.28
N LYS A 122 0.99 4.80 8.79
CA LYS A 122 1.71 4.30 9.97
C LYS A 122 0.84 4.39 11.22
N LEU A 123 0.30 5.58 11.50
CA LEU A 123 -0.62 5.80 12.63
C LEU A 123 -1.85 4.90 12.52
N GLY A 124 -2.41 4.76 11.32
CA GLY A 124 -3.56 3.91 11.09
C GLY A 124 -3.30 2.40 11.24
N ALA A 125 -2.03 1.96 11.39
CA ALA A 125 -1.71 0.59 11.78
C ALA A 125 -1.82 0.36 13.29
N CYS A 126 -1.73 1.43 14.09
CA CYS A 126 -1.72 1.36 15.55
C CYS A 126 -3.15 1.24 16.12
N LYS A 127 -3.41 0.21 16.94
CA LYS A 127 -4.74 -0.02 17.54
C LYS A 127 -5.17 1.11 18.47
N TRP A 128 -4.25 1.65 19.28
CA TRP A 128 -4.54 2.78 20.19
C TRP A 128 -5.00 4.03 19.42
N TYR A 129 -4.41 4.27 18.24
CA TYR A 129 -4.83 5.38 17.37
C TYR A 129 -6.28 5.21 16.87
N TRP A 130 -6.75 3.96 16.72
CA TRP A 130 -8.15 3.71 16.36
C TRP A 130 -9.11 4.10 17.47
N TYR A 131 -8.71 3.86 18.72
CA TYR A 131 -9.51 4.21 19.89
C TYR A 131 -9.59 5.73 20.05
N ILE A 132 -8.45 6.42 19.98
CA ILE A 132 -8.40 7.89 20.04
C ILE A 132 -9.26 8.51 18.92
N THR A 133 -9.07 8.07 17.67
CA THR A 133 -9.85 8.61 16.53
C THR A 133 -11.34 8.30 16.61
N TYR A 134 -11.73 7.21 17.31
CA TYR A 134 -13.13 6.93 17.59
C TYR A 134 -13.69 7.91 18.62
N ILE A 135 -13.01 8.07 19.77
CA ILE A 135 -13.42 9.02 20.82
C ILE A 135 -13.57 10.42 20.25
N LEU A 136 -12.57 10.92 19.52
CA LEU A 136 -12.60 12.26 18.94
C LEU A 136 -13.79 12.47 18.00
N ARG A 137 -14.20 11.44 17.24
CA ARG A 137 -15.37 11.53 16.36
C ARG A 137 -16.69 11.53 17.11
N VAL A 138 -16.79 10.73 18.18
CA VAL A 138 -17.97 10.72 19.04
C VAL A 138 -18.10 12.06 19.76
N TYR A 139 -17.00 12.54 20.36
CA TYR A 139 -16.95 13.84 21.02
C TYR A 139 -17.31 14.99 20.07
N PHE A 140 -16.72 15.03 18.87
CA PHE A 140 -17.05 16.06 17.89
C PHE A 140 -18.54 16.05 17.51
N LYS A 141 -19.13 14.86 17.28
CA LYS A 141 -20.57 14.74 17.03
C LYS A 141 -21.41 15.22 18.20
N TYR A 142 -21.01 14.88 19.42
CA TYR A 142 -21.68 15.33 20.63
C TYR A 142 -21.64 16.87 20.74
N CYS A 143 -20.49 17.50 20.54
CA CYS A 143 -20.36 18.96 20.54
C CYS A 143 -21.24 19.61 19.46
N VAL A 144 -21.25 19.05 18.24
CA VAL A 144 -22.10 19.54 17.15
C VAL A 144 -23.58 19.43 17.52
N ASN A 145 -24.03 18.29 18.03
CA ASN A 145 -25.43 18.11 18.43
C ASN A 145 -25.81 19.07 19.58
N LEU A 146 -24.90 19.31 20.53
CA LEU A 146 -25.11 20.25 21.63
C LEU A 146 -25.23 21.71 21.12
N HIS A 147 -24.40 22.10 20.16
CA HIS A 147 -24.41 23.46 19.61
C HIS A 147 -25.56 23.74 18.65
N TYR A 148 -26.02 22.74 17.89
CA TYR A 148 -27.07 22.92 16.87
C TYR A 148 -28.45 22.40 17.31
N GLY A 149 -28.59 21.85 18.53
CA GLY A 149 -29.88 21.41 19.08
C GLY A 149 -30.57 20.30 18.29
N VAL A 150 -29.84 19.55 17.48
CA VAL A 150 -30.40 18.46 16.66
C VAL A 150 -30.47 17.20 17.52
N GLY A 151 -31.58 17.06 18.25
CA GLY A 151 -32.01 15.84 18.94
C GLY A 151 -32.83 14.93 18.04
#